data_AF-A0A537W7U8-F1
#
_entry.id   AF-A0A537W7U8-F1
#
_cell.length_a   1.000
_cell.length_b   1.000
_cell.length_c   1.000
_cell.angle_alpha   90.00
_cell.angle_beta   90.00
_cell.angle_gamma   90.00
#
_symmetry.space_group_name_H-M   'P 1'
#
loop_
_entity.id
_entity.type
_entity.pdbx_description
1 polymer ?
#
loop_
_entity_poly.entity_id
_entity_poly.type
_entity_poly.pdbx_seq_one_letter_code
_entity_poly.pdbx_strand_id
1 'polypeptide(L)'
;MVRRLVAAGAGVVLLIVIAVLVNSCKQSQKEQSLKDYNRQVSQLAGESETQVSHPLFSNLAGAGGKPALDVEVQVDQLRIKAQGVATKAKELSVPGEMAGAQRDLLLALDFRVEAITKIAALLPTALGGQRKEATEKIAGQMEVFLASDVVYSQRVVPLIGQTLAANGIHGLSIAPSRFLPNIGWLDPTVALARITGQSASATQTGIAPGDHGDALVSVSVGATTLEPEPALNHITGGGNPTFTVTVEDAGENTETNVKVDVNVTAGGKQFKASHTINQIQRGQKANVEIPVSGVPLGVAAKIETSVEPVPGEKDVENNKKTYLAIFGA
;
A
#
# COMPACT_ATOMS: atom_id res chain seq x y z
N MET A 1 74.36 -9.16 -47.52
CA MET A 1 73.50 -8.24 -46.74
C MET A 1 72.01 -8.58 -46.79
N VAL A 2 71.50 -9.19 -47.87
CA VAL A 2 70.07 -9.53 -48.05
C VAL A 2 69.50 -10.47 -46.98
N ARG A 3 70.22 -11.52 -46.54
CA ARG A 3 69.75 -12.45 -45.49
C ARG A 3 69.57 -11.80 -44.10
N ARG A 4 70.34 -10.75 -43.77
CA ARG A 4 70.20 -10.02 -42.49
C ARG A 4 69.02 -9.04 -42.52
N LEU A 5 68.72 -8.45 -43.68
CA LEU A 5 67.54 -7.60 -43.88
C LEU A 5 66.23 -8.41 -43.82
N VAL A 6 66.21 -9.62 -44.39
CA VAL A 6 65.05 -10.52 -44.32
C VAL A 6 64.81 -11.02 -42.89
N ALA A 7 65.87 -11.37 -42.14
CA ALA A 7 65.74 -11.79 -40.75
C ALA A 7 65.28 -10.64 -39.82
N ALA A 8 65.77 -9.42 -40.04
CA ALA A 8 65.31 -8.23 -39.31
C ALA A 8 63.84 -7.89 -39.63
N GLY A 9 63.43 -7.98 -40.91
CA GLY A 9 62.04 -7.79 -41.32
C GLY A 9 61.09 -8.84 -40.71
N ALA A 10 61.48 -10.12 -40.72
CA ALA A 10 60.70 -11.19 -40.10
C ALA A 10 60.56 -11.02 -38.59
N GLY A 11 61.62 -10.57 -37.90
CA GLY A 11 61.58 -10.26 -36.46
C GLY A 11 60.61 -9.12 -36.13
N VAL A 12 60.59 -8.06 -36.93
CA VAL A 12 59.66 -6.93 -36.74
C VAL A 12 58.21 -7.36 -37.00
N VAL A 13 57.95 -8.13 -38.05
CA VAL A 13 56.61 -8.66 -38.32
C VAL A 13 56.12 -9.57 -37.19
N LEU A 14 56.99 -10.45 -36.68
CA LEU A 14 56.66 -11.31 -35.54
C LEU A 14 56.30 -10.50 -34.29
N LEU A 15 57.08 -9.45 -33.98
CA LEU A 15 56.79 -8.55 -32.86
C LEU A 15 55.45 -7.81 -33.03
N ILE A 16 55.13 -7.37 -34.25
CA ILE A 16 53.83 -6.73 -34.55
C ILE A 16 52.69 -7.74 -34.34
N VAL A 17 52.83 -8.97 -34.82
CA VAL A 17 51.82 -10.02 -34.64
C VAL A 17 51.61 -10.34 -33.16
N ILE A 18 52.68 -10.47 -32.38
CA ILE A 18 52.61 -10.68 -30.92
C ILE A 18 51.93 -9.49 -30.24
N ALA A 19 52.29 -8.25 -30.61
CA ALA A 19 51.66 -7.05 -30.05
C ALA A 19 50.15 -6.99 -30.37
N VAL A 20 49.75 -7.31 -31.60
CA VAL A 20 48.34 -7.37 -32.01
C VAL A 20 47.59 -8.47 -31.26
N LEU A 21 48.18 -9.66 -31.08
CA LEU A 21 47.59 -10.76 -30.31
C LEU A 21 47.37 -10.37 -28.84
N VAL A 22 48.39 -9.79 -28.19
CA VAL A 22 48.29 -9.35 -26.79
C VAL A 22 47.25 -8.24 -26.63
N ASN A 23 47.22 -7.27 -27.55
CA ASN A 23 46.27 -6.17 -27.49
C ASN A 23 44.83 -6.62 -27.78
N SER A 24 44.66 -7.62 -28.66
CA SER A 24 43.36 -8.24 -28.95
C SER A 24 42.79 -8.99 -27.75
N CYS A 25 43.63 -9.73 -27.00
CA CYS A 25 43.21 -10.40 -25.77
C CYS A 25 42.78 -9.38 -24.69
N LYS A 26 43.52 -8.28 -24.53
CA LYS A 26 43.16 -7.22 -23.56
C LYS A 26 41.86 -6.51 -23.93
N GLN A 27 41.66 -6.22 -25.21
CA GLN A 27 40.43 -5.58 -25.70
C GLN A 27 39.21 -6.50 -25.49
N SER A 28 39.35 -7.79 -25.79
CA SER A 28 38.29 -8.78 -25.56
C SER A 28 37.93 -8.92 -24.07
N GLN A 29 38.93 -8.91 -23.17
CA GLN A 29 38.69 -8.93 -21.72
C GLN A 29 37.96 -7.68 -21.22
N LYS A 30 38.31 -6.50 -21.74
CA LYS A 30 37.62 -5.24 -21.40
C LYS A 30 36.17 -5.26 -21.86
N GLU A 31 35.94 -5.65 -23.11
CA GLU A 31 34.58 -5.72 -23.66
C GLU A 31 33.74 -6.71 -22.84
N GLN A 32 34.30 -7.86 -22.51
CA GLN A 32 33.64 -8.88 -21.69
C GLN A 32 33.29 -8.37 -20.29
N SER A 33 34.20 -7.66 -19.60
CA SER A 33 33.93 -7.14 -18.26
C SER A 33 32.81 -6.07 -18.25
N LEU A 34 32.70 -5.25 -19.30
CA LEU A 34 31.59 -4.31 -19.46
C LEU A 34 30.25 -5.03 -19.67
N LYS A 35 30.25 -6.10 -20.48
CA LYS A 35 29.04 -6.93 -20.71
C LYS A 35 28.62 -7.67 -19.44
N ASP A 36 29.59 -8.20 -18.69
CA ASP A 36 29.33 -8.93 -17.46
C ASP A 36 28.82 -8.00 -16.36
N TYR A 37 29.41 -6.81 -16.22
CA TYR A 37 28.89 -5.76 -15.34
C TYR A 37 27.44 -5.43 -15.69
N ASN A 38 27.14 -5.14 -16.96
CA ASN A 38 25.77 -4.87 -17.42
C ASN A 38 24.78 -6.01 -17.07
N ARG A 39 25.19 -7.26 -17.28
CA ARG A 39 24.40 -8.45 -16.96
C ARG A 39 24.13 -8.57 -15.46
N GLN A 40 25.16 -8.37 -14.64
CA GLN A 40 25.06 -8.46 -13.17
C GLN A 40 24.18 -7.34 -12.61
N VAL A 41 24.33 -6.09 -13.10
CA VAL A 41 23.44 -4.98 -12.73
C VAL A 41 21.99 -5.29 -13.12
N SER A 42 21.76 -5.83 -14.31
CA SER A 42 20.43 -6.22 -14.76
C SER A 42 19.82 -7.34 -13.91
N GLN A 43 20.63 -8.30 -13.48
CA GLN A 43 20.19 -9.36 -12.57
C GLN A 43 19.82 -8.78 -11.19
N LEU A 44 20.67 -7.93 -10.61
CA LEU A 44 20.41 -7.31 -9.31
C LEU A 44 19.18 -6.39 -9.34
N ALA A 45 18.99 -5.66 -10.44
CA ALA A 45 17.77 -4.88 -10.70
C ALA A 45 16.51 -5.75 -10.69
N GLY A 46 16.56 -6.87 -11.40
CA GLY A 46 15.48 -7.85 -11.42
C GLY A 46 15.24 -8.51 -10.05
N GLU A 47 16.29 -8.88 -9.32
CA GLU A 47 16.20 -9.41 -7.94
C GLU A 47 15.56 -8.38 -6.99
N SER A 48 15.99 -7.12 -7.05
CA SER A 48 15.44 -6.03 -6.24
C SER A 48 13.95 -5.80 -6.51
N GLU A 49 13.52 -5.87 -7.77
CA GLU A 49 12.13 -5.68 -8.14
C GLU A 49 11.26 -6.90 -7.80
N THR A 50 11.63 -8.07 -8.30
CA THR A 50 10.78 -9.27 -8.23
C THR A 50 10.83 -9.97 -6.88
N GLN A 51 11.96 -9.93 -6.17
CA GLN A 51 12.14 -10.68 -4.91
C GLN A 51 12.04 -9.79 -3.66
N VAL A 52 12.06 -8.47 -3.83
CA VAL A 52 11.95 -7.52 -2.71
C VAL A 52 10.75 -6.59 -2.89
N SER A 53 10.68 -5.80 -3.96
CA SER A 53 9.58 -4.84 -4.15
C SER A 53 8.22 -5.53 -4.22
N HIS A 54 8.01 -6.46 -5.16
CA HIS A 54 6.68 -7.08 -5.31
C HIS A 54 6.17 -7.74 -4.02
N PRO A 55 6.97 -8.57 -3.30
CA PRO A 55 6.54 -9.12 -2.03
C PRO A 55 6.32 -8.06 -0.94
N LEU A 56 7.13 -6.99 -0.90
CA LEU A 56 6.96 -5.90 0.08
C LEU A 56 5.60 -5.26 -0.09
N PHE A 57 5.26 -4.81 -1.30
CA PHE A 57 3.99 -4.14 -1.55
C PHE A 57 2.79 -5.09 -1.43
N SER A 58 2.95 -6.37 -1.76
CA SER A 58 1.93 -7.40 -1.49
C SER A 58 1.71 -7.61 0.01
N ASN A 59 2.76 -7.52 0.83
CA ASN A 59 2.65 -7.67 2.27
C ASN A 59 2.04 -6.46 2.95
N LEU A 60 2.47 -5.26 2.53
CA LEU A 60 1.89 -4.00 2.98
C LEU A 60 0.42 -3.89 2.60
N ALA A 61 0.04 -4.31 1.39
CA ALA A 61 -1.37 -4.29 0.97
C ALA A 61 -2.24 -5.15 1.90
N GLY A 62 -3.25 -4.54 2.51
CA GLY A 62 -4.19 -5.18 3.44
C GLY A 62 -3.55 -5.64 4.75
N ALA A 63 -2.37 -5.14 5.11
CA ALA A 63 -1.67 -5.50 6.35
C ALA A 63 -2.53 -5.31 7.61
N GLY A 64 -3.42 -4.32 7.63
CA GLY A 64 -4.35 -4.10 8.75
C GLY A 64 -5.36 -5.24 8.99
N GLY A 65 -5.60 -6.09 7.99
CA GLY A 65 -6.44 -7.29 8.11
C GLY A 65 -5.66 -8.59 8.33
N LYS A 66 -4.32 -8.53 8.43
CA LYS A 66 -3.43 -9.69 8.62
C LYS A 66 -2.92 -9.72 10.07
N PRO A 67 -2.50 -10.90 10.59
CA PRO A 67 -1.82 -10.97 11.87
C PRO A 67 -0.56 -10.07 11.86
N ALA A 68 -0.48 -9.11 12.78
CA ALA A 68 0.58 -8.09 12.75
C ALA A 68 1.99 -8.69 12.77
N LEU A 69 2.20 -9.72 13.61
CA LEU A 69 3.47 -10.44 13.70
C LEU A 69 3.89 -11.08 12.37
N ASP A 70 2.95 -11.61 11.59
CA ASP A 70 3.26 -12.22 10.30
C ASP A 70 3.72 -11.17 9.28
N VAL A 71 3.08 -10.00 9.27
CA VAL A 71 3.49 -8.89 8.39
C VAL A 71 4.87 -8.38 8.81
N GLU A 72 5.11 -8.19 10.09
CA GLU A 72 6.41 -7.74 10.64
C GLU A 72 7.56 -8.68 10.25
N VAL A 73 7.39 -9.99 10.48
CA VAL A 73 8.39 -11.00 10.13
C VAL A 73 8.68 -11.00 8.63
N GLN A 74 7.65 -10.92 7.79
CA GLN A 74 7.83 -10.91 6.34
C GLN A 74 8.54 -9.65 5.86
N VAL A 75 8.18 -8.47 6.39
CA VAL A 75 8.84 -7.21 6.04
C VAL A 75 10.30 -7.21 6.50
N ASP A 76 10.62 -7.76 7.68
CA ASP A 76 12.01 -7.88 8.14
C ASP A 76 12.85 -8.84 7.28
N GLN A 77 12.26 -9.96 6.84
CA GLN A 77 12.92 -10.85 5.88
C GLN A 77 13.22 -10.14 4.54
N LEU A 78 12.29 -9.29 4.06
CA LEU A 78 12.50 -8.51 2.85
C LEU A 78 13.56 -7.42 3.04
N ARG A 79 13.66 -6.82 4.22
CA ARG A 79 14.77 -5.92 4.59
C ARG A 79 16.12 -6.63 4.46
N ILE A 80 16.25 -7.85 5.00
CA ILE A 80 17.48 -8.64 4.92
C ILE A 80 17.79 -9.00 3.45
N LYS A 81 16.78 -9.36 2.65
CA LYS A 81 16.98 -9.60 1.21
C LYS A 81 17.46 -8.36 0.47
N ALA A 82 16.88 -7.20 0.75
CA ALA A 82 17.29 -5.92 0.17
C ALA A 82 18.76 -5.61 0.49
N GLN A 83 19.16 -5.81 1.75
CA GLN A 83 20.55 -5.68 2.19
C GLN A 83 21.46 -6.64 1.44
N GLY A 84 21.02 -7.89 1.23
CA GLY A 84 21.75 -8.86 0.41
C GLY A 84 21.96 -8.38 -1.03
N VAL A 85 20.95 -7.81 -1.68
CA VAL A 85 21.07 -7.24 -3.04
C VAL A 85 22.07 -6.08 -3.06
N ALA A 86 22.01 -5.17 -2.09
CA ALA A 86 22.95 -4.05 -1.97
C ALA A 86 24.39 -4.53 -1.73
N THR A 87 24.58 -5.53 -0.87
CA THR A 87 25.90 -6.15 -0.62
C THR A 87 26.46 -6.79 -1.89
N LYS A 88 25.67 -7.60 -2.61
CA LYS A 88 26.09 -8.17 -3.90
C LYS A 88 26.47 -7.07 -4.91
N ALA A 89 25.73 -5.96 -4.93
CA ALA A 89 26.04 -4.82 -5.79
C ALA A 89 27.40 -4.18 -5.43
N LYS A 90 27.72 -4.09 -4.14
CA LYS A 90 29.01 -3.57 -3.64
C LYS A 90 30.18 -4.47 -4.00
N GLU A 91 29.95 -5.77 -4.10
CA GLU A 91 30.96 -6.79 -4.40
C GLU A 91 31.19 -7.01 -5.90
N LEU A 92 30.45 -6.31 -6.78
CA LEU A 92 30.65 -6.42 -8.22
C LEU A 92 32.09 -6.07 -8.61
N SER A 93 32.60 -6.76 -9.64
CA SER A 93 33.82 -6.34 -10.33
C SER A 93 33.46 -5.20 -11.28
N VAL A 94 33.89 -3.98 -10.94
CA VAL A 94 33.47 -2.76 -11.64
C VAL A 94 34.56 -2.31 -12.61
N PRO A 95 34.32 -2.30 -13.93
CA PRO A 95 35.22 -1.65 -14.88
C PRO A 95 35.35 -0.17 -14.55
N GLY A 96 36.55 0.41 -14.65
CA GLY A 96 36.78 1.81 -14.24
C GLY A 96 35.83 2.83 -14.92
N GLU A 97 35.48 2.58 -16.18
CA GLU A 97 34.54 3.42 -16.96
C GLU A 97 33.08 3.32 -16.48
N MET A 98 32.75 2.30 -15.67
CA MET A 98 31.44 2.10 -15.06
C MET A 98 31.35 2.66 -13.64
N ALA A 99 32.43 3.26 -13.10
CA ALA A 99 32.45 3.75 -11.72
C ALA A 99 31.34 4.76 -11.40
N GLY A 100 30.98 5.62 -12.37
CA GLY A 100 29.86 6.56 -12.23
C GLY A 100 28.52 5.82 -12.06
N ALA A 101 28.22 4.88 -12.96
CA ALA A 101 27.02 4.06 -12.89
C ALA A 101 26.97 3.23 -11.60
N GLN A 102 28.11 2.69 -11.16
CA GLN A 102 28.21 1.91 -9.94
C GLN A 102 27.86 2.73 -8.71
N ARG A 103 28.40 3.94 -8.57
CA ARG A 103 28.09 4.80 -7.42
C ARG A 103 26.58 5.09 -7.36
N ASP A 104 25.98 5.40 -8.50
CA ASP A 104 24.55 5.73 -8.56
C ASP A 104 23.67 4.50 -8.35
N LEU A 105 24.13 3.30 -8.75
CA LEU A 105 23.48 2.02 -8.45
C LEU A 105 23.47 1.75 -6.95
N LEU A 106 24.61 1.93 -6.27
CA LEU A 106 24.69 1.76 -4.82
C LEU A 106 23.78 2.75 -4.11
N LEU A 107 23.78 4.03 -4.52
CA LEU A 107 22.86 5.03 -3.96
C LEU A 107 21.39 4.62 -4.11
N ALA A 108 20.99 4.15 -5.29
CA ALA A 108 19.62 3.70 -5.53
C ALA A 108 19.25 2.50 -4.64
N LEU A 109 20.15 1.52 -4.49
CA LEU A 109 19.91 0.34 -3.65
C LEU A 109 19.91 0.69 -2.16
N ASP A 110 20.77 1.61 -1.72
CA ASP A 110 20.82 2.09 -0.34
C ASP A 110 19.51 2.81 0.03
N PHE A 111 18.99 3.67 -0.85
CA PHE A 111 17.66 4.27 -0.66
C PHE A 111 16.55 3.22 -0.48
N ARG A 112 16.57 2.13 -1.25
CA ARG A 112 15.60 1.04 -1.10
C ARG A 112 15.76 0.35 0.25
N VAL A 113 16.99 0.02 0.66
CA VAL A 113 17.27 -0.62 1.95
C VAL A 113 16.85 0.26 3.12
N GLU A 114 17.19 1.55 3.09
CA GLU A 114 16.85 2.50 4.15
C GLU A 114 15.33 2.68 4.29
N ALA A 115 14.63 2.84 3.17
CA ALA A 115 13.18 2.96 3.16
C ALA A 115 12.50 1.71 3.75
N ILE A 116 12.90 0.50 3.34
CA ILE A 116 12.37 -0.75 3.91
C ILE A 116 12.66 -0.82 5.41
N THR A 117 13.86 -0.44 5.83
CA THR A 117 14.26 -0.44 7.24
C THR A 117 13.37 0.47 8.07
N LYS A 118 13.09 1.68 7.58
CA LYS A 118 12.18 2.63 8.23
C LYS A 118 10.73 2.12 8.25
N ILE A 119 10.25 1.52 7.16
CA ILE A 119 8.92 0.91 7.09
C ILE A 119 8.79 -0.21 8.13
N ALA A 120 9.77 -1.11 8.21
CA ALA A 120 9.79 -2.21 9.18
C ALA A 120 9.70 -1.69 10.63
N ALA A 121 10.42 -0.60 10.96
CA ALA A 121 10.39 0.00 12.29
C ALA A 121 9.05 0.68 12.62
N LEU A 122 8.33 1.20 11.62
CA LEU A 122 7.04 1.88 11.79
C LEU A 122 5.86 0.91 11.84
N LEU A 123 6.04 -0.30 11.29
CA LEU A 123 4.97 -1.29 11.09
C LEU A 123 4.24 -1.68 12.38
N PRO A 124 4.90 -1.98 13.50
CA PRO A 124 4.21 -2.35 14.74
C PRO A 124 3.26 -1.25 15.23
N THR A 125 3.69 0.01 15.12
CA THR A 125 2.87 1.18 15.49
C THR A 125 1.73 1.40 14.50
N ALA A 126 1.99 1.21 13.20
CA ALA A 126 1.01 1.34 12.13
C ALA A 126 -0.06 0.24 12.15
N LEU A 127 0.23 -0.94 12.69
CA LEU A 127 -0.74 -2.01 12.87
C LEU A 127 -1.41 -1.98 14.25
N GLY A 128 -0.91 -1.13 15.17
CA GLY A 128 -1.45 -0.93 16.51
C GLY A 128 -2.39 0.28 16.66
N GLY A 129 -2.40 0.86 17.87
CA GLY A 129 -3.32 1.93 18.27
C GLY A 129 -3.02 3.34 17.74
N GLN A 130 -1.79 3.60 17.26
CA GLN A 130 -1.37 4.92 16.72
C GLN A 130 -1.21 4.88 15.19
N ARG A 131 -2.26 4.40 14.52
CA ARG A 131 -2.28 4.06 13.09
C ARG A 131 -1.94 5.21 12.14
N LYS A 132 -2.43 6.42 12.41
CA LYS A 132 -2.38 7.53 11.43
C LYS A 132 -0.97 8.08 11.20
N GLU A 133 -0.28 8.51 12.25
CA GLU A 133 1.06 9.12 12.13
C GLU A 133 2.11 8.13 11.59
N ALA A 134 2.08 6.87 12.08
CA ALA A 134 3.00 5.84 11.61
C ALA A 134 2.79 5.53 10.12
N THR A 135 1.54 5.54 9.66
CA THR A 135 1.25 5.29 8.24
C THR A 135 1.59 6.47 7.34
N GLU A 136 1.40 7.72 7.80
CA GLU A 136 1.91 8.90 7.08
C GLU A 136 3.43 8.84 6.90
N LYS A 137 4.17 8.42 7.93
CA LYS A 137 5.64 8.21 7.83
C LYS A 137 6.02 7.08 6.88
N ILE A 138 5.22 6.01 6.82
CA ILE A 138 5.38 4.93 5.82
C ILE A 138 5.15 5.47 4.41
N ALA A 139 4.11 6.30 4.19
CA ALA A 139 3.86 6.95 2.91
C ALA A 139 5.04 7.85 2.49
N GLY A 140 5.64 8.58 3.42
CA GLY A 140 6.86 9.36 3.15
C GLY A 140 8.05 8.50 2.68
N GLN A 141 8.11 7.21 3.03
CA GLN A 141 9.15 6.31 2.48
C GLN A 141 8.91 5.93 1.02
N MET A 142 7.70 6.14 0.49
CA MET A 142 7.39 5.89 -0.92
C MET A 142 8.08 6.91 -1.83
N GLU A 143 8.30 8.13 -1.35
CA GLU A 143 9.12 9.14 -2.05
C GLU A 143 10.58 8.70 -2.16
N VAL A 144 11.11 8.00 -1.16
CA VAL A 144 12.48 7.46 -1.19
C VAL A 144 12.60 6.35 -2.23
N PHE A 145 11.60 5.48 -2.36
CA PHE A 145 11.55 4.50 -3.45
C PHE A 145 11.46 5.17 -4.83
N LEU A 146 10.66 6.25 -4.96
CA LEU A 146 10.61 7.02 -6.19
C LEU A 146 11.97 7.65 -6.52
N ALA A 147 12.64 8.24 -5.54
CA ALA A 147 13.97 8.83 -5.73
C ALA A 147 14.98 7.76 -6.19
N SER A 148 14.94 6.57 -5.60
CA SER A 148 15.73 5.42 -6.05
C SER A 148 15.47 5.06 -7.51
N ASP A 149 14.19 4.98 -7.91
CA ASP A 149 13.81 4.66 -9.30
C ASP A 149 14.22 5.75 -10.30
N VAL A 150 14.17 7.01 -9.88
CA VAL A 150 14.67 8.14 -10.67
C VAL A 150 16.18 8.06 -10.82
N VAL A 151 16.94 7.80 -9.74
CA VAL A 151 18.40 7.63 -9.83
C VAL A 151 18.74 6.46 -10.77
N TYR A 152 18.07 5.31 -10.62
CA TYR A 152 18.31 4.15 -11.47
C TYR A 152 18.05 4.46 -12.96
N SER A 153 16.86 5.00 -13.27
CA SER A 153 16.44 5.26 -14.65
C SER A 153 17.19 6.42 -15.32
N GLN A 154 17.57 7.45 -14.56
CA GLN A 154 18.17 8.68 -15.11
C GLN A 154 19.69 8.71 -15.01
N ARG A 155 20.32 7.85 -14.21
CA ARG A 155 21.78 7.80 -14.05
C ARG A 155 22.37 6.44 -14.34
N VAL A 156 21.90 5.38 -13.68
CA VAL A 156 22.49 4.05 -13.84
C VAL A 156 22.32 3.54 -15.26
N VAL A 157 21.08 3.50 -15.76
CA VAL A 157 20.78 2.99 -17.10
C VAL A 157 21.50 3.80 -18.19
N PRO A 158 21.42 5.15 -18.22
CA PRO A 158 22.06 5.93 -19.27
C PRO A 158 23.59 5.86 -19.23
N LEU A 159 24.21 5.87 -18.05
CA LEU A 159 25.68 5.80 -17.95
C LEU A 159 26.22 4.46 -18.44
N ILE A 160 25.57 3.35 -18.09
CA ILE A 160 25.95 2.03 -18.63
C ILE A 160 25.77 2.01 -20.15
N GLY A 161 24.63 2.48 -20.65
CA GLY A 161 24.35 2.51 -22.08
C GLY A 161 25.36 3.36 -22.87
N GLN A 162 25.72 4.53 -22.35
CA GLN A 162 26.73 5.41 -22.95
C GLN A 162 28.12 4.76 -22.95
N THR A 163 28.53 4.15 -21.83
CA THR A 163 29.82 3.46 -21.74
C THR A 163 29.89 2.25 -22.67
N LEU A 164 28.80 1.47 -22.79
CA LEU A 164 28.72 0.37 -23.75
C LEU A 164 28.84 0.87 -25.19
N ALA A 165 28.05 1.90 -25.56
CA ALA A 165 28.06 2.47 -26.90
C ALA A 165 29.42 3.09 -27.26
N ALA A 166 30.07 3.80 -26.33
CA ALA A 166 31.40 4.38 -26.51
C ALA A 166 32.49 3.31 -26.73
N ASN A 167 32.26 2.07 -26.26
CA ASN A 167 33.13 0.93 -26.49
C ASN A 167 32.68 0.04 -27.66
N GLY A 168 31.75 0.51 -28.52
CA GLY A 168 31.26 -0.22 -29.69
C GLY A 168 30.37 -1.43 -29.37
N ILE A 169 29.88 -1.53 -28.13
CA ILE A 169 28.98 -2.61 -27.69
C ILE A 169 27.54 -2.14 -27.90
N HIS A 170 26.82 -2.84 -28.78
CA HIS A 170 25.43 -2.55 -29.11
C HIS A 170 24.53 -3.78 -28.86
N GLY A 171 23.22 -3.56 -28.83
CA GLY A 171 22.22 -4.64 -28.73
C GLY A 171 22.05 -5.24 -27.33
N LEU A 172 22.70 -4.68 -26.31
CA LEU A 172 22.47 -5.05 -24.92
C LEU A 172 21.46 -4.10 -24.29
N SER A 173 20.35 -4.66 -23.82
CA SER A 173 19.43 -3.93 -22.95
C SER A 173 19.90 -4.04 -21.51
N ILE A 174 19.77 -2.94 -20.77
CA ILE A 174 19.79 -2.96 -19.30
C ILE A 174 18.37 -3.28 -18.86
N ALA A 175 18.20 -4.17 -17.88
CA ALA A 175 16.86 -4.42 -17.35
C ALA A 175 16.33 -3.13 -16.70
N PRO A 176 15.10 -2.69 -17.01
CA PRO A 176 14.47 -1.66 -16.20
C PRO A 176 14.35 -2.18 -14.76
N SER A 177 14.48 -1.28 -13.79
CA SER A 177 14.19 -1.58 -12.39
C SER A 177 13.24 -0.55 -11.87
N ARG A 178 12.10 -1.00 -11.35
CA ARG A 178 11.14 -0.14 -10.69
C ARG A 178 10.76 -0.72 -9.34
N PHE A 179 11.13 -0.01 -8.29
CA PHE A 179 10.82 -0.41 -6.94
C PHE A 179 9.43 0.05 -6.52
N LEU A 180 9.01 1.27 -6.87
CA LEU A 180 7.68 1.77 -6.53
C LEU A 180 6.65 1.28 -7.58
N PRO A 181 5.67 0.44 -7.24
CA PRO A 181 4.81 -0.23 -8.23
C PRO A 181 3.84 0.70 -8.94
N ASN A 182 3.45 1.82 -8.32
CA ASN A 182 2.68 2.90 -8.96
C ASN A 182 2.76 4.18 -8.12
N ILE A 183 2.57 5.33 -8.77
CA ILE A 183 2.58 6.65 -8.12
C ILE A 183 1.46 6.83 -7.09
N GLY A 184 0.42 6.00 -7.12
CA GLY A 184 -0.65 6.06 -6.11
C GLY A 184 -0.19 5.73 -4.70
N TRP A 185 1.00 5.14 -4.53
CA TRP A 185 1.62 4.96 -3.20
C TRP A 185 2.22 6.26 -2.63
N LEU A 186 2.38 7.31 -3.43
CA LEU A 186 2.89 8.61 -2.98
C LEU A 186 1.82 9.44 -2.27
N ASP A 187 0.54 9.17 -2.57
CA ASP A 187 -0.55 9.81 -1.87
C ASP A 187 -0.72 9.17 -0.48
N PRO A 188 -0.56 9.91 0.62
CA PRO A 188 -0.61 9.34 1.96
C PRO A 188 -1.96 8.68 2.30
N THR A 189 -3.06 9.18 1.76
CA THR A 189 -4.40 8.63 1.98
C THR A 189 -4.58 7.32 1.23
N VAL A 190 -4.13 7.25 -0.03
CA VAL A 190 -4.17 6.02 -0.83
C VAL A 190 -3.21 4.97 -0.28
N ALA A 191 -2.02 5.37 0.17
CA ALA A 191 -1.05 4.47 0.82
C ALA A 191 -1.62 3.90 2.13
N LEU A 192 -2.21 4.75 2.97
CA LEU A 192 -2.87 4.34 4.21
C LEU A 192 -3.97 3.32 3.95
N ALA A 193 -4.86 3.61 3.01
CA ALA A 193 -5.93 2.71 2.61
C ALA A 193 -5.42 1.35 2.16
N ARG A 194 -4.42 1.35 1.27
CA ARG A 194 -3.78 0.12 0.80
C ARG A 194 -3.20 -0.66 1.97
N ILE A 195 -2.56 0.01 2.93
CA ILE A 195 -1.92 -0.65 4.08
C ILE A 195 -2.94 -1.23 5.05
N THR A 196 -3.95 -0.46 5.43
CA THR A 196 -4.93 -0.92 6.41
C THR A 196 -5.93 -1.91 5.82
N GLY A 197 -6.03 -1.99 4.48
CA GLY A 197 -7.09 -2.74 3.81
C GLY A 197 -8.47 -2.11 4.00
N GLN A 198 -8.52 -0.94 4.63
CA GLN A 198 -9.70 -0.10 4.60
C GLN A 198 -9.69 0.59 3.24
N SER A 199 -10.83 0.63 2.55
CA SER A 199 -10.99 1.50 1.39
C SER A 199 -10.41 2.87 1.75
N ALA A 200 -9.80 3.55 0.77
CA ALA A 200 -9.49 4.95 0.96
C ALA A 200 -10.84 5.61 1.21
N SER A 201 -11.22 5.78 2.48
CA SER A 201 -11.94 6.94 2.90
C SER A 201 -11.00 8.04 2.50
N ALA A 202 -11.23 8.49 1.26
CA ALA A 202 -10.73 9.73 0.82
C ALA A 202 -11.03 10.66 1.99
N THR A 203 -9.97 11.17 2.62
CA THR A 203 -9.97 12.58 2.95
C THR A 203 -10.13 13.29 1.61
N GLN A 204 -11.38 13.25 1.12
CA GLN A 204 -11.93 14.12 0.13
C GLN A 204 -11.73 15.50 0.73
N THR A 205 -10.67 16.17 0.32
CA THR A 205 -10.71 17.63 0.22
C THR A 205 -11.67 18.08 -0.89
N GLY A 206 -12.47 17.18 -1.47
CA GLY A 206 -13.72 17.51 -2.12
C GLY A 206 -14.70 16.35 -1.98
N ILE A 207 -15.74 16.55 -1.16
CA ILE A 207 -17.00 15.78 -1.19
C ILE A 207 -17.30 15.47 -2.67
N ALA A 208 -17.52 14.20 -3.01
CA ALA A 208 -17.82 13.83 -4.40
C ALA A 208 -19.00 14.69 -4.89
N PRO A 209 -18.91 15.35 -6.05
CA PRO A 209 -20.03 16.16 -6.53
C PRO A 209 -21.29 15.29 -6.65
N GLY A 210 -22.42 15.80 -6.18
CA GLY A 210 -23.69 15.08 -6.13
C GLY A 210 -24.28 15.11 -4.73
N ASP A 211 -25.50 14.61 -4.59
CA ASP A 211 -26.15 14.51 -3.28
C ASP A 211 -25.55 13.32 -2.50
N HIS A 212 -25.41 13.51 -1.20
CA HIS A 212 -24.92 12.52 -0.24
C HIS A 212 -25.97 12.36 0.85
N GLY A 213 -26.15 11.15 1.35
CA GLY A 213 -26.95 10.93 2.54
C GLY A 213 -27.49 9.52 2.72
N ASP A 214 -27.82 9.21 3.97
CA ASP A 214 -28.33 7.93 4.42
C ASP A 214 -29.70 8.10 5.09
N ALA A 215 -30.69 7.37 4.59
CA ALA A 215 -32.03 7.38 5.16
C ALA A 215 -32.27 6.18 6.07
N LEU A 216 -32.83 6.43 7.25
CA LEU A 216 -33.31 5.36 8.11
C LEU A 216 -34.65 4.82 7.58
N VAL A 217 -34.63 3.59 7.04
CA VAL A 217 -35.80 2.96 6.43
C VAL A 217 -36.72 2.38 7.50
N SER A 218 -36.20 1.43 8.29
CA SER A 218 -36.98 0.68 9.28
C SER A 218 -36.11 0.24 10.46
N VAL A 219 -36.75 0.09 11.61
CA VAL A 219 -36.17 -0.56 12.79
C VAL A 219 -37.09 -1.68 13.22
N SER A 220 -36.56 -2.86 13.48
CA SER A 220 -37.31 -3.98 14.03
C SER A 220 -36.58 -4.61 15.22
N VAL A 221 -37.33 -5.27 16.09
CA VAL A 221 -36.80 -6.12 17.16
C VAL A 221 -37.46 -7.48 17.04
N GLY A 222 -36.66 -8.50 16.74
CA GLY A 222 -37.18 -9.82 16.34
C GLY A 222 -38.08 -9.71 15.11
N ALA A 223 -39.31 -10.23 15.20
CA ALA A 223 -40.30 -10.13 14.13
C ALA A 223 -41.11 -8.83 14.12
N THR A 224 -40.97 -7.99 15.15
CA THR A 224 -41.76 -6.76 15.30
C THR A 224 -41.07 -5.59 14.62
N THR A 225 -41.64 -5.08 13.53
CA THR A 225 -41.24 -3.79 12.94
C THR A 225 -41.82 -2.67 13.81
N LEU A 226 -40.99 -1.70 14.21
CA LEU A 226 -41.41 -0.63 15.10
C LEU A 226 -42.15 0.47 14.33
N GLU A 227 -43.29 0.89 14.87
CA GLU A 227 -44.03 2.05 14.43
C GLU A 227 -43.53 3.31 15.16
N PRO A 228 -43.18 4.40 14.44
CA PRO A 228 -42.74 5.64 15.06
C PRO A 228 -43.76 6.22 16.05
N GLU A 229 -43.26 7.08 16.96
CA GLU A 229 -44.16 7.81 17.86
C GLU A 229 -45.26 8.55 17.07
N PRO A 230 -46.51 8.57 17.59
CA PRO A 230 -46.91 8.26 18.97
C PRO A 230 -47.27 6.79 19.25
N ALA A 231 -47.10 5.85 18.32
CA ALA A 231 -47.47 4.46 18.52
C ALA A 231 -46.66 3.79 19.64
N LEU A 232 -47.32 2.96 20.47
CA LEU A 232 -46.68 2.19 21.52
C LEU A 232 -46.44 0.76 21.06
N ASN A 233 -45.17 0.41 20.83
CA ASN A 233 -44.77 -0.90 20.35
C ASN A 233 -44.65 -1.90 21.51
N HIS A 234 -45.15 -3.12 21.31
CA HIS A 234 -45.03 -4.20 22.28
C HIS A 234 -43.96 -5.19 21.80
N ILE A 235 -42.85 -5.27 22.52
CA ILE A 235 -41.69 -6.10 22.15
C ILE A 235 -41.57 -7.25 23.13
N THR A 236 -41.64 -8.49 22.66
CA THR A 236 -41.46 -9.71 23.45
C THR A 236 -40.04 -10.25 23.31
N GLY A 237 -39.51 -10.95 24.31
CA GLY A 237 -38.17 -11.57 24.25
C GLY A 237 -37.17 -11.09 25.30
N GLY A 238 -37.63 -10.39 26.34
CA GLY A 238 -36.80 -10.05 27.50
C GLY A 238 -35.93 -8.79 27.35
N GLY A 239 -35.07 -8.58 28.35
CA GLY A 239 -34.35 -7.30 28.54
C GLY A 239 -33.09 -7.11 27.68
N ASN A 240 -32.84 -8.01 26.71
CA ASN A 240 -31.66 -7.94 25.84
C ASN A 240 -32.07 -7.96 24.35
N PRO A 241 -32.80 -6.95 23.87
CA PRO A 241 -33.25 -6.90 22.47
C PRO A 241 -32.08 -6.74 21.49
N THR A 242 -32.20 -7.38 20.33
CA THR A 242 -31.39 -7.06 19.15
C THR A 242 -32.23 -6.25 18.17
N PHE A 243 -31.75 -5.05 17.85
CA PHE A 243 -32.37 -4.18 16.86
C PHE A 243 -31.80 -4.49 15.48
N THR A 244 -32.66 -4.80 14.52
CA THR A 244 -32.30 -4.81 13.11
C THR A 244 -32.66 -3.46 12.53
N VAL A 245 -31.66 -2.69 12.14
CA VAL A 245 -31.84 -1.37 11.53
C VAL A 245 -31.54 -1.47 10.04
N THR A 246 -32.47 -1.03 9.21
CA THR A 246 -32.29 -0.93 7.75
C THR A 246 -32.00 0.51 7.39
N VAL A 247 -30.86 0.72 6.74
CA VAL A 247 -30.41 2.02 6.22
C VAL A 247 -30.36 1.93 4.70
N GLU A 248 -30.77 2.99 4.02
CA GLU A 248 -30.68 3.14 2.57
C GLU A 248 -29.76 4.32 2.24
N ASP A 249 -28.82 4.10 1.32
CA ASP A 249 -28.07 5.19 0.71
C ASP A 249 -29.03 5.96 -0.21
N ALA A 250 -29.45 7.14 0.26
CA ALA A 250 -30.40 8.03 -0.40
C ALA A 250 -29.72 9.04 -1.33
N GLY A 251 -28.39 8.99 -1.41
CA GLY A 251 -27.57 9.89 -2.21
C GLY A 251 -27.27 9.37 -3.62
N GLU A 252 -26.42 10.14 -4.30
CA GLU A 252 -25.84 9.80 -5.59
C GLU A 252 -24.43 9.22 -5.45
N ASN A 253 -23.98 8.90 -4.24
CA ASN A 253 -22.62 8.48 -3.98
C ASN A 253 -22.61 7.29 -3.03
N THR A 254 -21.77 6.29 -3.31
CA THR A 254 -21.55 5.17 -2.39
C THR A 254 -21.04 5.68 -1.06
N GLU A 255 -21.77 5.38 0.01
CA GLU A 255 -21.40 5.77 1.36
C GLU A 255 -20.56 4.71 2.10
N THR A 256 -19.67 5.16 2.98
CA THR A 256 -18.74 4.28 3.73
C THR A 256 -18.63 4.70 5.19
N ASN A 257 -18.38 3.72 6.07
CA ASN A 257 -18.32 3.91 7.52
C ASN A 257 -19.61 4.52 8.12
N VAL A 258 -20.76 4.10 7.60
CA VAL A 258 -22.08 4.58 8.05
C VAL A 258 -22.32 4.04 9.46
N LYS A 259 -22.31 4.92 10.47
CA LYS A 259 -22.49 4.53 11.87
C LYS A 259 -23.94 4.65 12.27
N VAL A 260 -24.47 3.58 12.84
CA VAL A 260 -25.86 3.50 13.32
C VAL A 260 -25.85 3.36 14.84
N ASP A 261 -26.57 4.24 15.51
CA ASP A 261 -26.70 4.29 16.96
C ASP A 261 -28.14 3.96 17.38
N VAL A 262 -28.27 3.17 18.45
CA VAL A 262 -29.53 2.91 19.14
C VAL A 262 -29.37 3.33 20.60
N ASN A 263 -30.26 4.22 21.05
CA ASN A 263 -30.35 4.68 22.43
C ASN A 263 -31.73 4.33 23.00
N VAL A 264 -31.78 3.43 23.97
CA VAL A 264 -33.00 3.07 24.69
C VAL A 264 -33.01 3.78 26.04
N THR A 265 -34.01 4.61 26.29
CA THR A 265 -34.22 5.27 27.59
C THR A 265 -35.42 4.63 28.29
N ALA A 266 -35.19 3.94 29.41
CA ALA A 266 -36.22 3.23 30.17
C ALA A 266 -35.93 3.31 31.67
N GLY A 267 -36.96 3.55 32.49
CA GLY A 267 -36.82 3.62 33.95
C GLY A 267 -35.80 4.67 34.44
N GLY A 268 -35.63 5.77 33.68
CA GLY A 268 -34.67 6.83 33.99
C GLY A 268 -33.21 6.52 33.65
N LYS A 269 -32.92 5.39 32.99
CA LYS A 269 -31.57 5.00 32.53
C LYS A 269 -31.50 4.95 31.01
N GLN A 270 -30.30 5.14 30.46
CA GLN A 270 -30.00 5.03 29.03
C GLN A 270 -29.14 3.79 28.74
N PHE A 271 -29.48 3.10 27.66
CA PHE A 271 -28.78 1.93 27.14
C PHE A 271 -28.40 2.22 25.69
N LYS A 272 -27.10 2.38 25.43
CA LYS A 272 -26.57 2.78 24.14
C LYS A 272 -25.80 1.65 23.51
N ALA A 273 -26.04 1.40 22.23
CA ALA A 273 -25.25 0.50 21.42
C ALA A 273 -25.14 1.07 20.00
N SER A 274 -24.09 0.69 19.30
CA SER A 274 -23.85 1.16 17.94
C SER A 274 -23.15 0.10 17.11
N HIS A 275 -23.29 0.23 15.79
CA HIS A 275 -22.62 -0.63 14.84
C HIS A 275 -22.33 0.17 13.57
N THR A 276 -21.24 -0.18 12.87
CA THR A 276 -20.82 0.51 11.66
C THR A 276 -21.02 -0.40 10.46
N ILE A 277 -21.72 0.12 9.45
CA ILE A 277 -21.83 -0.50 8.14
C ILE A 277 -20.63 -0.02 7.33
N ASN A 278 -19.80 -0.95 6.87
CA ASN A 278 -18.56 -0.61 6.17
C ASN A 278 -18.82 0.14 4.87
N GLN A 279 -19.87 -0.24 4.14
CA GLN A 279 -20.22 0.34 2.85
C GLN A 279 -21.69 0.10 2.52
N ILE A 280 -22.34 1.10 1.93
CA ILE A 280 -23.65 0.99 1.28
C ILE A 280 -23.47 1.47 -0.17
N GLN A 281 -23.94 0.68 -1.14
CA GLN A 281 -23.89 1.11 -2.54
C GLN A 281 -25.05 2.07 -2.83
N ARG A 282 -24.84 3.01 -3.75
CA ARG A 282 -25.86 3.98 -4.19
C ARG A 282 -27.25 3.34 -4.37
N GLY A 283 -28.25 3.85 -3.67
CA GLY A 283 -29.64 3.40 -3.74
C GLY A 283 -29.88 1.98 -3.23
N GLN A 284 -28.91 1.37 -2.53
CA GLN A 284 -29.05 0.05 -1.91
C GLN A 284 -29.37 0.18 -0.42
N LYS A 285 -29.96 -0.89 0.10
CA LYS A 285 -30.25 -1.05 1.52
C LYS A 285 -29.24 -1.95 2.19
N ALA A 286 -28.86 -1.59 3.41
CA ALA A 286 -28.05 -2.41 4.29
C ALA A 286 -28.78 -2.61 5.62
N ASN A 287 -28.62 -3.83 6.17
CA ASN A 287 -29.15 -4.18 7.47
C ASN A 287 -28.00 -4.30 8.47
N VAL A 288 -28.24 -3.83 9.69
CA VAL A 288 -27.30 -3.98 10.80
C VAL A 288 -28.01 -4.46 12.05
N GLU A 289 -27.37 -5.40 12.77
CA GLU A 289 -27.87 -5.95 14.02
C GLU A 289 -27.14 -5.31 15.21
N ILE A 290 -27.91 -4.70 16.12
CA ILE A 290 -27.41 -3.92 17.25
C ILE A 290 -28.00 -4.51 18.54
N PRO A 291 -27.26 -5.36 19.26
CA PRO A 291 -27.70 -5.91 20.54
C PRO A 291 -27.59 -4.85 21.64
N VAL A 292 -28.67 -4.67 22.41
CA VAL A 292 -28.72 -3.82 23.59
C VAL A 292 -29.03 -4.67 24.81
N SER A 293 -28.22 -4.57 25.85
CA SER A 293 -28.35 -5.42 27.05
C SER A 293 -28.88 -4.65 28.26
N GLY A 294 -29.71 -5.30 29.06
CA GLY A 294 -30.13 -4.82 30.38
C GLY A 294 -31.31 -3.85 30.41
N VAL A 295 -32.11 -3.79 29.34
CA VAL A 295 -33.32 -2.96 29.27
C VAL A 295 -34.38 -3.46 30.26
N PRO A 296 -34.91 -2.61 31.16
CA PRO A 296 -35.95 -2.98 32.11
C PRO A 296 -37.27 -3.42 31.44
N LEU A 297 -37.89 -4.47 31.96
CA LEU A 297 -39.17 -4.99 31.49
C LEU A 297 -40.36 -4.27 32.14
N GLY A 298 -41.49 -4.22 31.43
CA GLY A 298 -42.77 -3.70 31.95
C GLY A 298 -42.81 -2.19 32.16
N VAL A 299 -41.80 -1.46 31.70
CA VAL A 299 -41.71 0.00 31.78
C VAL A 299 -41.70 0.58 30.36
N ALA A 300 -42.39 1.70 30.15
CA ALA A 300 -42.32 2.43 28.89
C ALA A 300 -40.89 2.91 28.62
N ALA A 301 -40.45 2.69 27.39
CA ALA A 301 -39.13 3.02 26.89
C ALA A 301 -39.24 3.94 25.68
N LYS A 302 -38.35 4.92 25.60
CA LYS A 302 -38.12 5.73 24.40
C LYS A 302 -36.91 5.16 23.68
N ILE A 303 -37.08 4.76 22.42
CA ILE A 303 -36.01 4.26 21.56
C ILE A 303 -35.70 5.34 20.54
N GLU A 304 -34.47 5.85 20.54
CA GLU A 304 -33.97 6.75 19.52
C GLU A 304 -32.97 5.97 18.67
N THR A 305 -33.22 5.91 17.36
CA THR A 305 -32.28 5.34 16.40
C THR A 305 -31.83 6.43 15.46
N SER A 306 -30.53 6.52 15.24
CA SER A 306 -29.95 7.50 14.33
C SER A 306 -28.84 6.91 13.48
N VAL A 307 -28.70 7.43 12.27
CA VAL A 307 -27.53 7.27 11.42
C VAL A 307 -26.68 8.54 11.56
N GLU A 308 -25.39 8.41 11.85
CA GLU A 308 -24.49 9.57 11.86
C GLU A 308 -24.34 10.14 10.45
N PRO A 309 -24.37 11.48 10.28
CA PRO A 309 -24.26 12.06 8.95
C PRO A 309 -22.97 11.69 8.23
N VAL A 310 -23.07 11.38 6.95
CA VAL A 310 -21.92 11.08 6.09
C VAL A 310 -21.30 12.35 5.51
N PRO A 311 -20.00 12.34 5.15
CA PRO A 311 -19.35 13.52 4.60
C PRO A 311 -20.04 14.04 3.33
N GLY A 312 -20.60 15.25 3.40
CA GLY A 312 -21.27 15.89 2.26
C GLY A 312 -22.79 15.88 2.32
N GLU A 313 -23.36 15.13 3.25
CA GLU A 313 -24.79 15.10 3.51
C GLU A 313 -25.28 16.45 4.05
N LYS A 314 -26.32 17.00 3.43
CA LYS A 314 -26.91 18.29 3.80
C LYS A 314 -28.27 18.15 4.45
N ASP A 315 -29.01 17.10 4.09
CA ASP A 315 -30.28 16.74 4.70
C ASP A 315 -30.01 15.58 5.66
N VAL A 316 -30.32 15.80 6.94
CA VAL A 316 -30.13 14.82 8.01
C VAL A 316 -31.44 14.52 8.74
N GLU A 317 -32.58 15.02 8.24
CA GLU A 317 -33.88 14.86 8.88
C GLU A 317 -34.34 13.40 8.85
N ASN A 318 -34.01 12.68 7.77
CA ASN A 318 -34.30 11.27 7.55
C ASN A 318 -33.36 10.31 8.30
N ASN A 319 -32.33 10.83 8.99
CA ASN A 319 -31.32 10.00 9.66
C ASN A 319 -31.78 9.57 11.04
N LYS A 320 -32.84 10.16 11.60
CA LYS A 320 -33.30 9.88 12.96
C LYS A 320 -34.75 9.41 12.99
N LYS A 321 -35.03 8.37 13.78
CA LYS A 321 -36.40 7.98 14.15
C LYS A 321 -36.52 7.76 15.65
N THR A 322 -37.71 7.98 16.17
CA THR A 322 -38.03 7.81 17.59
C THR A 322 -39.27 6.95 17.72
N TYR A 323 -39.18 5.99 18.65
CA TYR A 323 -40.22 4.99 18.90
C TYR A 323 -40.52 4.93 20.39
N LEU A 324 -41.78 4.66 20.72
CA LEU A 324 -42.19 4.31 22.07
C LEU A 324 -42.40 2.79 22.13
N ALA A 325 -41.89 2.14 23.16
CA ALA A 325 -42.07 0.69 23.32
C ALA A 325 -42.22 0.28 24.78
N ILE A 326 -42.80 -0.90 25.01
CA ILE A 326 -42.72 -1.64 26.28
C ILE A 326 -42.11 -3.01 25.98
N PHE A 327 -41.07 -3.34 26.74
CA PHE A 327 -40.41 -4.64 26.67
C PHE A 327 -41.11 -5.62 27.63
N GLY A 328 -41.64 -6.71 27.08
CA GLY A 328 -42.25 -7.82 27.79
C GLY A 328 -41.29 -9.01 27.93
N ALA A 329 -41.64 -9.90 28.86
CA ALA A 329 -41.01 -11.21 28.96
C ALA A 329 -41.19 -12.01 27.67
#